data_AF-A0A2E2K9X3-F1
#
_entry.id   AF-A0A2E2K9X3-F1
#
_cell.length_a   1.000
_cell.length_b   1.000
_cell.length_c   1.000
_cell.angle_alpha   90.00
_cell.angle_beta   90.00
_cell.angle_gamma   90.00
#
_symmetry.space_group_name_H-M   'P 1'
#
loop_
_entity.id
_entity.type
_entity.pdbx_description
1 polymer ?
#
loop_
_entity_poly.entity_id
_entity_poly.type
_entity_poly.pdbx_seq_one_letter_code
_entity_poly.pdbx_strand_id
1 'polypeptide(L)' 'MEQDPQQYPQRQITIDGDTVDSQELVNPGSPLKIRHADQQYLLRVTRQGKLILTK' A
#
# COMPACT_ATOMS: atom_id res chain seq x y z
N MET A 1 31.57 10.90 0.79
CA MET A 1 30.14 11.18 0.56
C MET A 1 29.39 9.95 1.02
N GLU A 2 29.09 9.91 2.31
CA GLU A 2 28.24 8.87 2.91
C GLU A 2 26.83 9.04 2.36
N GLN A 3 26.26 7.96 1.82
CA GLN A 3 24.93 7.98 1.21
C GLN A 3 23.90 8.18 2.33
N ASP A 4 23.14 9.28 2.26
CA ASP A 4 21.96 9.54 3.08
C ASP A 4 21.03 8.30 3.05
N PRO A 5 20.56 7.78 4.19
CA PRO A 5 19.66 6.65 4.21
C PRO A 5 18.40 7.04 3.44
N GLN A 6 18.14 6.32 2.33
CA GLN A 6 17.03 6.59 1.42
C GLN A 6 15.74 6.85 2.21
N GLN A 7 15.32 8.11 2.28
CA GLN A 7 14.03 8.48 2.82
C GLN A 7 12.97 7.93 1.88
N TYR A 8 12.35 6.82 2.27
CA TYR A 8 11.16 6.35 1.59
C TYR A 8 10.09 7.45 1.73
N PRO A 9 9.47 7.89 0.62
CA PRO A 9 8.42 8.88 0.70
C PRO A 9 7.31 8.35 1.60
N GLN A 10 7.07 9.03 2.72
CA GLN A 10 5.94 8.75 3.58
C GLN A 10 4.69 9.30 2.89
N ARG A 11 3.68 8.45 2.74
CA ARG A 11 2.36 8.83 2.21
C ARG A 11 1.38 8.91 3.37
N GLN A 12 0.70 10.05 3.49
CA GLN A 12 -0.43 10.21 4.40
C GLN A 12 -1.71 9.73 3.71
N ILE A 13 -2.53 8.96 4.42
CA ILE A 13 -3.79 8.41 3.93
C ILE A 13 -4.91 8.91 4.86
N THR A 14 -6.01 9.37 4.28
CA THR A 14 -7.18 9.83 5.03
C THR A 14 -8.25 8.74 5.00
N ILE A 15 -8.82 8.43 6.16
CA ILE A 15 -9.93 7.49 6.31
C ILE A 15 -11.14 8.32 6.76
N ASP A 16 -12.23 8.28 5.97
CA ASP A 16 -13.49 8.94 6.28
C ASP A 16 -14.41 7.94 6.98
N GLY A 17 -14.48 8.02 8.31
CA GLY A 17 -15.18 7.04 9.14
C GLY A 17 -14.54 5.65 9.04
N ASP A 18 -15.21 4.75 8.32
CA ASP A 18 -14.77 3.38 8.03
C ASP A 18 -14.38 3.17 6.55
N THR A 19 -14.36 4.24 5.76
CA THR A 19 -14.20 4.21 4.31
C THR A 19 -12.91 4.91 3.87
N VAL A 20 -12.23 4.35 2.86
CA VAL A 20 -11.05 4.93 2.23
C VAL A 20 -11.08 4.65 0.73
N ASP A 21 -10.66 5.62 -0.08
CA ASP A 21 -10.48 5.37 -1.52
C ASP A 21 -9.31 4.41 -1.73
N SER A 22 -9.56 3.32 -2.46
CA SER A 22 -8.53 2.34 -2.80
C SER A 22 -7.28 2.95 -3.47
N GLN A 23 -7.40 4.08 -4.17
CA GLN A 23 -6.29 4.78 -4.82
C GLN A 23 -5.33 5.43 -3.82
N GLU A 24 -5.82 5.80 -2.63
CA GLU A 24 -4.98 6.28 -1.53
C GLU A 24 -4.07 5.16 -1.00
N LEU A 25 -4.60 3.93 -0.96
CA LEU A 25 -3.88 2.73 -0.52
C LEU A 25 -2.96 2.15 -1.61
N VAL A 26 -3.45 2.00 -2.84
CA VAL A 26 -2.77 1.28 -3.92
C VAL A 26 -2.96 1.96 -5.27
N ASN A 27 -1.89 2.04 -6.06
CA ASN A 27 -1.96 2.46 -7.45
C ASN A 27 -1.98 1.23 -8.39
N PRO A 28 -2.59 1.33 -9.58
CA PRO A 28 -2.41 0.33 -10.62
C PRO A 28 -0.91 0.08 -10.89
N GLY A 29 -0.45 -1.15 -10.69
CA GLY A 29 0.96 -1.52 -10.88
C GLY A 29 1.89 -1.29 -9.68
N SER A 30 1.43 -0.65 -8.61
CA SER A 30 2.18 -0.49 -7.36
C SER A 30 1.42 -1.12 -6.19
N PRO A 31 1.66 -2.41 -5.90
CA PRO A 31 0.98 -3.08 -4.80
C PRO A 31 1.51 -2.61 -3.45
N LEU A 32 0.62 -2.48 -2.46
CA LEU A 32 0.97 -2.09 -1.10
C LEU A 32 1.30 -3.34 -0.28
N LYS A 33 2.49 -3.35 0.33
CA LYS A 33 2.88 -4.38 1.30
C LYS A 33 2.36 -3.99 2.67
N ILE A 34 1.57 -4.87 3.28
CA ILE A 34 1.00 -4.67 4.61
C ILE A 34 1.70 -5.64 5.55
N ARG A 35 2.33 -5.14 6.61
CA ARG A 35 2.85 -5.98 7.69
C ARG A 35 1.77 -6.14 8.75
N HIS A 36 1.48 -7.38 9.12
CA HIS A 36 0.53 -7.70 10.18
C HIS A 36 1.05 -8.91 10.96
N ALA A 37 1.32 -8.72 12.25
CA ALA A 37 2.12 -9.63 13.06
C ALA A 37 3.45 -9.97 12.35
N ASP A 38 3.86 -11.24 12.35
CA ASP A 38 5.07 -11.72 11.67
C ASP A 38 4.85 -12.06 10.19
N GLN A 39 3.76 -11.57 9.59
CA GLN A 39 3.40 -11.85 8.21
C GLN A 39 3.36 -10.59 7.35
N GLN A 40 3.68 -10.76 6.08
CA GLN A 40 3.54 -9.72 5.07
C GLN A 40 2.42 -10.12 4.13
N TYR A 41 1.53 -9.18 3.85
CA TYR A 41 0.45 -9.30 2.88
C TYR A 41 0.67 -8.32 1.74
N LEU A 42 0.04 -8.60 0.62
CA LEU A 42 0.08 -7.78 -0.58
C LEU A 42 -1.35 -7.35 -0.94
N LEU A 43 -1.62 -6.05 -0.83
CA LEU A 43 -2.83 -5.43 -1.36
C LEU A 43 -2.55 -4.94 -2.77
N ARG A 44 -3.38 -5.33 -3.75
CA ARG A 44 -3.21 -4.91 -5.15
C ARG A 44 -4.52 -4.84 -5.92
N VAL A 45 -4.52 -4.04 -6.97
CA VAL A 45 -5.57 -4.03 -8.00
C VAL A 45 -5.22 -5.06 -9.07
N THR A 46 -6.17 -5.94 -9.39
CA THR A 46 -6.05 -6.95 -10.46
C THR A 46 -6.28 -6.33 -11.84
N ARG A 47 -5.94 -7.06 -12.92
CA ARG A 47 -6.23 -6.60 -14.30
C ARG A 47 -7.72 -6.37 -14.58
N GLN A 48 -8.60 -7.01 -13.79
CA GLN A 48 -10.05 -6.83 -13.88
C GLN A 48 -10.58 -5.68 -13.01
N GLY A 49 -9.69 -4.88 -12.40
CA GLY A 49 -10.05 -3.74 -11.56
C GLY A 49 -10.46 -4.10 -10.13
N LYS A 50 -10.40 -5.37 -9.73
CA LYS A 50 -10.73 -5.80 -8.36
C LYS A 50 -9.58 -5.60 -7.40
N LEU A 51 -9.86 -5.16 -6.18
CA LEU A 51 -8.92 -5.11 -5.06
C LEU A 51 -8.80 -6.50 -4.42
N ILE A 52 -7.57 -7.00 -4.22
CA ILE A 52 -7.32 -8.27 -3.53
C ILE A 52 -6.22 -8.12 -2.49
N LEU A 53 -6.36 -8.86 -1.39
CA LEU A 53 -5.34 -9.04 -0.36
C LEU A 53 -4.83 -10.48 -0.44
N THR A 54 -3.52 -10.66 -0.60
CA THR A 54 -2.87 -11.98 -0.58
C THR A 54 -1.82 -12.03 0.51
N LYS A 55 -1.53 -13.22 1.02
CA LYS A 55 -0.36 -13.48 1.87
C LYS A 55 0.89 -13.66 0.99
#